data_AF-A0A1I2HT42-F1
#
_entry.id   AF-A0A1I2HT42-F1
#
_cell.length_a   1.000
_cell.length_b   1.000
_cell.length_c   1.000
_cell.angle_alpha   90.00
_cell.angle_beta   90.00
_cell.angle_gamma   90.00
#
_symmetry.space_group_name_H-M   'P 1'
#
loop_
_entity.id
_entity.type
_entity.pdbx_description
1 polymer ?
#
loop_
_entity_poly.entity_id
_entity_poly.type
_entity_poly.pdbx_seq_one_letter_code
_entity_poly.pdbx_strand_id
1 'polypeptide(L)'
;MRRLALAALAALFACNDGEGQQSGFSTSITTAPVGSTTSGESPVDSTTSTASSSGPAASSEASGGSTGSMSTGSGLPDLGPIPDAGDGPPPGCKGKVDLLFTISSHPTMEIKQARLKASFPGFIATLESAFADFDYHIMSSNTSGFWGYPSCVGCKDVCADLPEYPCGTSPEPCDSIRGAGVTYPLGEHASNERCELASGLRYITAGQPMLEEAFTCVASMGINGADGVAETTMLALADELDGPGGCNEGFLRDDALLVVVAIQDTYDEGSEGTAEDWRDALVEAKGGDADAVVLLVISTDIDDPVGLCGYDPGVEHELRTWTELMQPNALFGSICAEGYSDYFAAAAEMIKSQCDVFVPQ
;
A
#
# COMPACT_ATOMS: atom_id res chain seq x y z
N MET A 1 -63.58 -26.69 -12.63
CA MET A 1 -64.21 -25.48 -13.22
C MET A 1 -63.40 -24.23 -12.83
N ARG A 2 -63.64 -23.09 -13.47
CA ARG A 2 -63.04 -21.74 -13.27
C ARG A 2 -62.77 -21.40 -11.77
N ARG A 3 -61.61 -20.87 -11.35
CA ARG A 3 -60.93 -19.55 -11.60
C ARG A 3 -61.52 -18.35 -10.82
N LEU A 4 -60.61 -17.51 -10.28
CA LEU A 4 -60.75 -16.11 -9.73
C LEU A 4 -61.25 -16.00 -8.27
N ALA A 5 -60.82 -15.04 -7.44
CA ALA A 5 -59.95 -13.83 -7.57
C ALA A 5 -59.06 -13.65 -6.30
N LEU A 6 -57.84 -13.08 -6.33
CA LEU A 6 -57.46 -11.64 -6.14
C LEU A 6 -58.31 -10.85 -5.13
N ALA A 7 -57.81 -9.85 -4.37
CA ALA A 7 -56.47 -9.44 -3.89
C ALA A 7 -56.66 -8.14 -3.04
N ALA A 8 -55.85 -7.86 -2.02
CA ALA A 8 -55.67 -6.50 -1.46
C ALA A 8 -54.43 -6.41 -0.54
N LEU A 9 -53.66 -5.34 -0.69
CA LEU A 9 -52.49 -4.97 0.10
C LEU A 9 -52.82 -3.71 0.91
N ALA A 10 -52.32 -3.58 2.14
CA ALA A 10 -52.26 -2.29 2.85
C ALA A 10 -51.14 -2.32 3.90
N ALA A 11 -50.11 -1.50 3.69
CA ALA A 11 -49.07 -1.22 4.68
C ALA A 11 -49.39 0.10 5.39
N LEU A 12 -48.99 0.21 6.67
CA LEU A 12 -48.91 1.48 7.39
C LEU A 12 -47.63 1.50 8.22
N PHE A 13 -46.77 2.47 7.91
CA PHE A 13 -45.63 2.85 8.76
C PHE A 13 -46.13 3.60 10.00
N ALA A 14 -45.42 3.45 11.11
CA ALA A 14 -45.43 4.39 12.22
C ALA A 14 -44.03 4.47 12.82
N CYS A 15 -43.37 5.62 12.65
CA CYS A 15 -42.17 5.96 13.40
C CYS A 15 -42.55 6.28 14.85
N ASN A 16 -41.64 6.04 15.80
CA ASN A 16 -41.65 6.76 17.06
C ASN A 16 -40.21 6.97 17.55
N ASP A 17 -39.81 8.24 17.65
CA ASP A 17 -38.53 8.68 18.19
C ASP A 17 -38.34 8.31 19.68
N GLY A 18 -37.08 8.19 20.09
CA GLY A 18 -36.65 7.97 21.47
C GLY A 18 -35.18 8.34 21.62
N GLU A 19 -34.91 9.56 22.05
CA GLU A 19 -33.58 10.17 22.13
C GLU A 19 -32.67 9.58 23.23
N GLY A 20 -31.35 9.65 22.98
CA GLY A 20 -30.29 9.67 24.01
C GLY A 20 -29.16 8.65 23.79
N GLN A 21 -27.87 8.99 23.93
CA GLN A 21 -27.24 10.28 24.27
C GLN A 21 -25.70 10.22 24.09
N GLN A 22 -25.07 11.23 23.45
CA GLN A 22 -23.62 11.57 23.48
C GLN A 22 -22.62 10.51 22.92
N SER A 23 -21.43 10.81 22.37
CA SER A 23 -20.74 12.04 21.88
C SER A 23 -19.71 11.58 20.80
N GLY A 24 -19.21 12.37 19.86
CA GLY A 24 -19.43 13.78 19.51
C GLY A 24 -18.14 14.61 19.48
N PHE A 25 -17.64 14.94 18.28
CA PHE A 25 -16.47 15.80 18.00
C PHE A 25 -16.91 17.14 17.38
N SER A 26 -16.21 18.24 17.69
CA SER A 26 -16.64 19.60 17.33
C SER A 26 -15.45 20.49 16.98
N THR A 27 -15.41 21.00 15.74
CA THR A 27 -14.53 22.11 15.35
C THR A 27 -15.29 23.10 14.48
N SER A 28 -15.59 24.27 15.05
CA SER A 28 -16.40 25.31 14.39
C SER A 28 -15.56 26.15 13.43
N ILE A 29 -15.89 26.12 12.13
CA ILE A 29 -15.31 27.04 11.14
C ILE A 29 -15.92 28.43 11.36
N THR A 30 -15.07 29.44 11.59
CA THR A 30 -15.48 30.85 11.69
C THR A 30 -15.20 31.56 10.36
N THR A 31 -16.22 32.20 9.80
CA THR A 31 -16.14 32.92 8.51
C THR A 31 -15.69 34.37 8.68
N ALA A 32 -14.76 34.86 7.85
CA ALA A 32 -14.47 36.29 7.66
C ALA A 32 -13.95 36.54 6.21
N PRO A 33 -14.09 37.75 5.63
CA PRO A 33 -14.38 37.87 4.19
C PRO A 33 -13.28 38.42 3.27
N VAL A 34 -13.58 38.30 1.98
CA VAL A 34 -12.96 38.84 0.76
C VAL A 34 -12.26 40.21 0.88
N GLY A 35 -11.08 40.32 0.26
CA GLY A 35 -10.46 41.59 -0.14
C GLY A 35 -9.73 41.47 -1.49
N SER A 36 -10.05 42.35 -2.44
CA SER A 36 -9.45 42.38 -3.79
C SER A 36 -8.50 43.57 -3.95
N THR A 37 -7.35 43.42 -4.63
CA THR A 37 -6.80 44.38 -5.63
C THR A 37 -5.48 43.92 -6.28
N THR A 38 -5.54 43.63 -7.58
CA THR A 38 -4.77 44.23 -8.71
C THR A 38 -3.24 44.53 -8.65
N SER A 39 -2.58 44.22 -9.80
CA SER A 39 -1.28 44.72 -10.34
C SER A 39 -0.02 43.96 -9.90
N GLY A 40 0.98 43.71 -10.75
CA GLY A 40 1.18 44.02 -12.18
C GLY A 40 2.54 43.49 -12.70
N GLU A 41 2.84 43.71 -13.99
CA GLU A 41 4.00 43.19 -14.75
C GLU A 41 5.39 43.01 -14.08
N SER A 42 6.09 41.99 -14.60
CA SER A 42 7.55 41.73 -14.67
C SER A 42 8.37 42.87 -15.35
N PRO A 43 9.69 42.75 -15.68
CA PRO A 43 10.62 41.61 -15.53
C PRO A 43 12.09 41.98 -15.14
N VAL A 44 12.96 40.96 -15.22
CA VAL A 44 14.44 40.95 -15.35
C VAL A 44 15.32 41.65 -14.29
N ASP A 45 16.33 40.90 -13.81
CA ASP A 45 17.68 41.19 -14.30
C ASP A 45 18.54 39.90 -14.34
N SER A 46 19.56 39.89 -15.20
CA SER A 46 20.50 38.79 -15.37
C SER A 46 21.87 39.17 -14.80
N THR A 47 22.58 38.26 -14.15
CA THR A 47 24.05 38.23 -14.33
C THR A 47 24.71 36.90 -14.00
N THR A 48 25.41 36.39 -15.00
CA THR A 48 26.35 35.26 -14.97
C THR A 48 27.60 35.59 -14.14
N SER A 49 28.20 34.60 -13.49
CA SER A 49 29.66 34.36 -13.58
C SER A 49 30.06 32.98 -13.06
N THR A 50 31.14 32.45 -13.63
CA THR A 50 31.53 31.03 -13.59
C THR A 50 32.86 30.79 -12.85
N ALA A 51 33.09 29.51 -12.54
CA ALA A 51 34.37 28.79 -12.60
C ALA A 51 35.28 28.67 -11.35
N SER A 52 35.50 27.41 -10.97
CA SER A 52 36.80 26.78 -10.64
C SER A 52 37.55 27.15 -9.34
N SER A 53 38.31 26.27 -8.68
CA SER A 53 38.48 24.81 -8.76
C SER A 53 39.35 24.29 -7.59
N SER A 54 39.40 22.96 -7.39
CA SER A 54 40.50 22.16 -6.76
C SER A 54 40.86 22.35 -5.26
N GLY A 55 40.71 21.27 -4.47
CA GLY A 55 41.47 21.03 -3.22
C GLY A 55 42.77 20.23 -3.51
N PRO A 56 43.21 19.26 -2.68
CA PRO A 56 42.97 19.00 -1.25
C PRO A 56 44.30 18.87 -0.45
N ALA A 57 44.24 18.69 0.88
CA ALA A 57 45.35 18.11 1.67
C ALA A 57 44.86 17.56 3.01
N ALA A 58 45.36 16.38 3.40
CA ALA A 58 45.06 15.72 4.68
C ALA A 58 46.28 15.74 5.62
N SER A 59 46.02 15.67 6.93
CA SER A 59 46.94 15.07 7.91
C SER A 59 46.19 14.71 9.19
N SER A 60 46.72 13.72 9.91
CA SER A 60 46.01 12.90 10.90
C SER A 60 46.71 12.88 12.26
N GLU A 61 45.94 12.53 13.31
CA GLU A 61 46.39 12.02 14.62
C GLU A 61 47.27 12.92 15.53
N ALA A 62 47.35 12.73 16.85
CA ALA A 62 46.42 12.17 17.84
C ALA A 62 46.93 12.49 19.28
N SER A 63 46.04 12.36 20.26
CA SER A 63 46.32 11.99 21.67
C SER A 63 47.20 12.87 22.57
N GLY A 64 46.59 13.37 23.65
CA GLY A 64 47.27 13.85 24.86
C GLY A 64 46.31 13.87 26.05
N GLY A 65 46.34 12.82 26.89
CA GLY A 65 45.37 12.64 27.98
C GLY A 65 45.74 13.30 29.30
N SER A 66 44.81 13.29 30.27
CA SER A 66 45.10 13.50 31.70
C SER A 66 44.01 12.89 32.57
N THR A 67 44.44 12.18 33.62
CA THR A 67 43.59 11.41 34.54
C THR A 67 43.67 11.94 35.97
N GLY A 68 42.50 12.13 36.61
CA GLY A 68 42.34 12.23 38.07
C GLY A 68 42.64 13.61 38.71
N SER A 69 42.14 13.91 39.92
CA SER A 69 41.14 13.21 40.73
C SER A 69 40.62 14.12 41.88
N MET A 70 39.49 13.72 42.48
CA MET A 70 38.94 14.15 43.80
C MET A 70 38.46 15.60 44.00
N SER A 71 37.16 15.74 44.32
CA SER A 71 36.76 16.20 45.66
C SER A 71 35.31 15.83 46.02
N THR A 72 35.05 15.73 47.32
CA THR A 72 33.85 15.15 47.93
C THR A 72 32.71 16.14 48.16
N GLY A 73 31.47 15.66 47.99
CA GLY A 73 30.40 15.92 48.96
C GLY A 73 29.27 16.86 48.54
N SER A 74 28.12 16.27 48.18
CA SER A 74 26.80 16.57 48.77
C SER A 74 25.78 15.53 48.28
N GLY A 75 24.87 15.10 49.15
CA GLY A 75 24.03 13.92 48.90
C GLY A 75 22.95 14.16 47.84
N LEU A 76 22.96 13.32 46.81
CA LEU A 76 21.79 12.96 46.01
C LEU A 76 21.27 11.60 46.49
N PRO A 77 19.96 11.32 46.46
CA PRO A 77 19.45 9.99 46.77
C PRO A 77 20.03 8.96 45.80
N ASP A 78 20.49 7.84 46.36
CA ASP A 78 20.91 6.65 45.61
C ASP A 78 19.69 6.01 44.94
N LEU A 79 19.35 6.52 43.76
CA LEU A 79 18.56 5.78 42.79
C LEU A 79 19.47 4.66 42.29
N GLY A 80 19.31 3.48 42.90
CA GLY A 80 20.08 2.29 42.54
C GLY A 80 20.05 2.01 41.05
N PRO A 81 20.99 1.18 40.53
CA PRO A 81 21.24 1.03 39.10
C PRO A 81 19.93 0.89 38.34
N ILE A 82 19.70 1.85 37.44
CA ILE A 82 18.59 1.82 36.48
C ILE A 82 18.61 0.41 35.90
N PRO A 83 17.51 -0.35 35.96
CA PRO A 83 17.51 -1.68 35.37
C PRO A 83 17.91 -1.51 33.92
N ASP A 84 19.00 -2.19 33.56
CA ASP A 84 19.56 -2.18 32.22
C ASP A 84 18.43 -2.61 31.29
N ALA A 85 17.83 -1.64 30.61
CA ALA A 85 16.74 -1.86 29.67
C ALA A 85 17.42 -2.49 28.47
N GLY A 86 17.58 -3.82 28.56
CA GLY A 86 18.50 -4.57 27.73
C GLY A 86 18.32 -4.21 26.27
N ASP A 87 19.45 -4.06 25.58
CA ASP A 87 19.50 -3.68 24.17
C ASP A 87 18.37 -4.39 23.42
N GLY A 88 17.55 -3.60 22.71
CA GLY A 88 16.35 -4.07 22.04
C GLY A 88 16.64 -5.19 21.03
N PRO A 89 15.60 -5.78 20.41
CA PRO A 89 15.79 -6.79 19.37
C PRO A 89 16.88 -6.36 18.38
N PRO A 90 17.91 -7.19 18.12
CA PRO A 90 19.00 -6.77 17.27
C PRO A 90 18.46 -6.42 15.88
N PRO A 91 18.94 -5.33 15.25
CA PRO A 91 18.52 -4.96 13.91
C PRO A 91 18.64 -6.12 12.92
N GLY A 92 17.70 -6.20 12.00
CA GLY A 92 17.55 -7.32 11.08
C GLY A 92 16.11 -7.82 11.00
N CYS A 93 15.48 -7.72 9.83
CA CYS A 93 14.18 -8.37 9.56
C CYS A 93 14.29 -9.91 9.50
N LYS A 94 15.51 -10.47 9.54
CA LYS A 94 15.78 -11.93 9.51
C LYS A 94 15.16 -12.64 8.29
N GLY A 95 14.95 -11.91 7.19
CA GLY A 95 14.28 -12.42 5.99
C GLY A 95 12.75 -12.38 6.04
N LYS A 96 12.15 -11.78 7.08
CA LYS A 96 10.69 -11.60 7.19
C LYS A 96 10.22 -10.35 6.45
N VAL A 97 9.35 -10.55 5.47
CA VAL A 97 8.83 -9.46 4.62
C VAL A 97 7.34 -9.69 4.32
N ASP A 98 6.52 -8.66 4.51
CA ASP A 98 5.10 -8.68 4.17
C ASP A 98 4.88 -7.83 2.92
N LEU A 99 4.51 -8.47 1.81
CA LEU A 99 4.35 -7.83 0.50
C LEU A 99 2.86 -7.62 0.19
N LEU A 100 2.42 -6.36 0.26
CA LEU A 100 1.06 -5.94 -0.06
C LEU A 100 1.02 -5.35 -1.48
N PHE A 101 0.33 -6.03 -2.39
CA PHE A 101 0.08 -5.57 -3.75
C PHE A 101 -1.33 -4.95 -3.84
N THR A 102 -1.40 -3.64 -4.07
CA THR A 102 -2.66 -2.92 -4.27
C THR A 102 -2.82 -2.58 -5.75
N ILE A 103 -3.51 -3.49 -6.46
CA ILE A 103 -3.56 -3.52 -7.92
C ILE A 103 -4.92 -2.97 -8.38
N SER A 104 -4.90 -1.91 -9.17
CA SER A 104 -6.09 -1.35 -9.80
C SER A 104 -6.80 -2.36 -10.71
N SER A 105 -8.12 -2.30 -10.67
CA SER A 105 -9.02 -3.10 -11.51
C SER A 105 -9.79 -2.23 -12.52
N HIS A 106 -9.26 -1.04 -12.82
CA HIS A 106 -9.78 -0.11 -13.84
C HIS A 106 -9.73 -0.71 -15.27
N PRO A 107 -10.65 -0.36 -16.19
CA PRO A 107 -10.75 -0.90 -17.56
C PRO A 107 -9.47 -0.95 -18.42
N THR A 108 -8.48 -0.11 -18.13
CA THR A 108 -7.22 -0.02 -18.89
C THR A 108 -6.09 -0.92 -18.34
N MET A 109 -6.32 -1.61 -17.22
CA MET A 109 -5.29 -2.33 -16.47
C MET A 109 -4.84 -3.68 -17.06
N GLU A 110 -5.49 -4.25 -18.08
CA GLU A 110 -5.16 -5.59 -18.63
C GLU A 110 -3.65 -5.77 -18.89
N ILE A 111 -3.09 -4.88 -19.72
CA ILE A 111 -1.67 -4.93 -20.12
C ILE A 111 -0.75 -4.65 -18.92
N LYS A 112 -1.22 -3.87 -17.93
CA LYS A 112 -0.45 -3.49 -16.75
C LYS A 112 -0.35 -4.65 -15.76
N GLN A 113 -1.47 -5.34 -15.50
CA GLN A 113 -1.49 -6.60 -14.74
C GLN A 113 -0.65 -7.69 -15.44
N ALA A 114 -0.65 -7.75 -16.78
CA ALA A 114 0.24 -8.65 -17.51
C ALA A 114 1.73 -8.32 -17.32
N ARG A 115 2.12 -7.04 -17.32
CA ARG A 115 3.50 -6.58 -17.03
C ARG A 115 3.93 -6.91 -15.60
N LEU A 116 3.07 -6.68 -14.61
CA LEU A 116 3.29 -7.07 -13.21
C LEU A 116 3.60 -8.57 -13.11
N LYS A 117 2.71 -9.42 -13.63
CA LYS A 117 2.86 -10.88 -13.58
C LYS A 117 4.13 -11.37 -14.29
N ALA A 118 4.53 -10.73 -15.39
CA ALA A 118 5.78 -11.05 -16.09
C ALA A 118 7.06 -10.64 -15.33
N SER A 119 6.99 -9.63 -14.46
CA SER A 119 8.13 -9.16 -13.66
C SER A 119 8.27 -9.86 -12.30
N PHE A 120 7.18 -10.36 -11.73
CA PHE A 120 7.14 -10.99 -10.40
C PHE A 120 8.13 -12.17 -10.21
N PRO A 121 8.31 -13.12 -11.15
CA PRO A 121 9.27 -14.21 -10.98
C PRO A 121 10.71 -13.73 -10.73
N GLY A 122 11.15 -12.69 -11.46
CA GLY A 122 12.48 -12.09 -11.27
C GLY A 122 12.62 -11.34 -9.95
N PHE A 123 11.54 -10.70 -9.50
CA PHE A 123 11.49 -10.02 -8.20
C PHE A 123 11.67 -10.99 -7.04
N ILE A 124 10.84 -12.04 -6.97
CA ILE A 124 10.91 -13.01 -5.88
C ILE A 124 12.20 -13.80 -5.91
N ALA A 125 12.67 -14.26 -7.09
CA ALA A 125 13.96 -14.95 -7.18
C ALA A 125 15.14 -14.09 -6.67
N THR A 126 15.03 -12.76 -6.75
CA THR A 126 16.03 -11.83 -6.19
C THR A 126 15.93 -11.79 -4.65
N LEU A 127 14.73 -11.73 -4.07
CA LEU A 127 14.53 -11.75 -2.62
C LEU A 127 14.91 -13.12 -2.00
N GLU A 128 14.50 -14.22 -2.61
CA GLU A 128 14.91 -15.59 -2.21
C GLU A 128 16.43 -15.80 -2.30
N SER A 129 17.12 -15.09 -3.21
CA SER A 129 18.58 -15.10 -3.29
C SER A 129 19.26 -14.17 -2.28
N ALA A 130 18.55 -13.15 -1.79
CA ALA A 130 19.06 -12.17 -0.82
C ALA A 130 18.94 -12.66 0.64
N PHE A 131 17.88 -13.41 0.97
CA PHE A 131 17.59 -13.86 2.32
C PHE A 131 17.69 -15.39 2.44
N ALA A 132 18.57 -15.86 3.34
CA ALA A 132 18.83 -17.30 3.51
C ALA A 132 17.61 -18.08 4.04
N ASP A 133 16.78 -17.45 4.87
CA ASP A 133 15.54 -17.97 5.42
C ASP A 133 14.40 -16.98 5.07
N PHE A 134 14.10 -16.81 3.78
CA PHE A 134 13.07 -15.87 3.32
C PHE A 134 11.65 -16.31 3.76
N ASP A 135 11.04 -15.54 4.66
CA ASP A 135 9.74 -15.80 5.29
C ASP A 135 8.75 -14.71 4.88
N TYR A 136 8.01 -14.94 3.80
CA TYR A 136 7.13 -13.94 3.22
C TYR A 136 5.64 -14.20 3.51
N HIS A 137 4.91 -13.10 3.68
CA HIS A 137 3.48 -13.03 3.36
C HIS A 137 3.33 -12.23 2.05
N ILE A 138 2.51 -12.70 1.10
CA ILE A 138 2.22 -11.97 -0.15
C ILE A 138 0.71 -11.89 -0.35
N MET A 139 0.16 -10.69 -0.34
CA MET A 139 -1.27 -10.43 -0.49
C MET A 139 -1.53 -9.50 -1.68
N SER A 140 -2.51 -9.83 -2.52
CA SER A 140 -3.14 -8.85 -3.42
C SER A 140 -4.47 -8.44 -2.80
N SER A 141 -4.72 -7.14 -2.60
CA SER A 141 -5.93 -6.65 -1.91
C SER A 141 -7.03 -6.24 -2.89
N ASN A 142 -8.30 -6.51 -2.56
CA ASN A 142 -9.45 -6.14 -3.39
C ASN A 142 -9.64 -4.60 -3.41
N THR A 143 -9.37 -3.97 -4.56
CA THR A 143 -9.58 -2.53 -4.80
C THR A 143 -11.06 -2.17 -5.05
N SER A 144 -11.83 -3.08 -5.64
CA SER A 144 -13.20 -2.80 -6.09
C SER A 144 -14.25 -2.71 -4.97
N GLY A 145 -14.06 -3.43 -3.86
CA GLY A 145 -15.13 -3.61 -2.86
C GLY A 145 -16.37 -4.35 -3.41
N PHE A 146 -16.20 -5.08 -4.50
CA PHE A 146 -17.25 -5.83 -5.20
C PHE A 146 -16.69 -7.20 -5.61
N TRP A 147 -17.59 -8.14 -5.91
CA TRP A 147 -17.23 -9.46 -6.41
C TRP A 147 -18.15 -9.88 -7.56
N GLY A 148 -17.54 -10.46 -8.59
CA GLY A 148 -18.24 -10.95 -9.78
C GLY A 148 -18.26 -9.94 -10.92
N TYR A 149 -19.12 -10.19 -11.90
CA TYR A 149 -19.33 -9.33 -13.07
C TYR A 149 -20.84 -9.00 -13.14
N PRO A 150 -21.28 -7.73 -13.11
CA PRO A 150 -22.66 -7.38 -12.80
C PRO A 150 -23.75 -8.05 -13.65
N SER A 151 -23.50 -8.36 -14.93
CA SER A 151 -24.48 -9.08 -15.77
C SER A 151 -24.39 -10.61 -15.68
N CYS A 152 -23.31 -11.15 -15.11
CA CYS A 152 -23.11 -12.58 -14.88
C CYS A 152 -23.49 -13.04 -13.47
N VAL A 153 -23.71 -12.13 -12.51
CA VAL A 153 -24.10 -12.50 -11.14
C VAL A 153 -25.38 -13.35 -11.15
N GLY A 154 -25.30 -14.57 -10.60
CA GLY A 154 -26.43 -15.51 -10.56
C GLY A 154 -26.69 -16.28 -11.87
N CYS A 155 -25.79 -16.22 -12.86
CA CYS A 155 -25.86 -17.10 -14.03
C CYS A 155 -25.77 -18.58 -13.63
N LYS A 156 -26.41 -19.46 -14.40
CA LYS A 156 -26.54 -20.90 -14.07
C LYS A 156 -25.55 -21.78 -14.81
N ASP A 157 -25.57 -21.69 -16.14
CA ASP A 157 -24.82 -22.61 -17.01
C ASP A 157 -23.67 -21.88 -17.73
N VAL A 158 -23.96 -20.73 -18.36
CA VAL A 158 -23.01 -19.88 -19.09
C VAL A 158 -23.46 -18.42 -18.95
N CYS A 159 -22.52 -17.49 -18.79
CA CYS A 159 -22.81 -16.06 -18.94
C CYS A 159 -22.66 -15.66 -20.42
N ALA A 160 -23.65 -14.95 -20.97
CA ALA A 160 -23.66 -14.59 -22.38
C ALA A 160 -22.63 -13.51 -22.74
N ASP A 161 -22.35 -12.61 -21.79
CA ASP A 161 -21.45 -11.47 -21.99
C ASP A 161 -19.98 -11.86 -21.72
N LEU A 162 -19.74 -12.86 -20.85
CA LEU A 162 -18.42 -13.33 -20.46
C LEU A 162 -18.42 -14.88 -20.30
N PRO A 163 -18.22 -15.66 -21.38
CA PRO A 163 -18.36 -17.11 -21.36
C PRO A 163 -17.41 -17.87 -20.43
N GLU A 164 -16.27 -17.28 -20.08
CA GLU A 164 -15.29 -17.77 -19.11
C GLU A 164 -15.71 -17.56 -17.64
N TYR A 165 -16.75 -16.77 -17.38
CA TYR A 165 -17.24 -16.54 -16.02
C TYR A 165 -17.81 -17.83 -15.40
N PRO A 166 -17.36 -18.26 -14.20
CA PRO A 166 -17.84 -19.46 -13.54
C PRO A 166 -19.26 -19.29 -13.00
N CYS A 167 -20.25 -19.69 -13.79
CA CYS A 167 -21.65 -19.74 -13.35
C CYS A 167 -21.88 -20.76 -12.22
N GLY A 168 -22.93 -20.51 -11.42
CA GLY A 168 -23.28 -21.36 -10.28
C GLY A 168 -22.39 -21.22 -9.04
N THR A 169 -21.42 -20.30 -9.05
CA THR A 169 -20.55 -19.99 -7.90
C THR A 169 -21.09 -18.83 -7.04
N SER A 170 -20.53 -18.64 -5.84
CA SER A 170 -20.93 -17.61 -4.87
C SER A 170 -19.72 -17.09 -4.08
N PRO A 171 -19.73 -15.81 -3.66
CA PRO A 171 -18.63 -15.24 -2.87
C PRO A 171 -18.64 -15.77 -1.44
N GLU A 172 -17.46 -15.88 -0.85
CA GLU A 172 -17.31 -15.85 0.61
C GLU A 172 -17.44 -14.42 1.14
N PRO A 173 -17.72 -14.20 2.44
CA PRO A 173 -17.95 -12.85 2.98
C PRO A 173 -16.86 -11.83 2.66
N CYS A 174 -15.59 -12.25 2.73
CA CYS A 174 -14.43 -11.41 2.44
C CYS A 174 -14.15 -11.18 0.94
N ASP A 175 -14.76 -11.95 0.03
CA ASP A 175 -14.53 -11.77 -1.40
C ASP A 175 -15.07 -10.43 -1.93
N SER A 176 -16.05 -9.84 -1.23
CA SER A 176 -16.69 -8.56 -1.58
C SER A 176 -16.26 -7.36 -0.71
N ILE A 177 -15.16 -7.47 0.05
CA ILE A 177 -14.71 -6.41 0.98
C ILE A 177 -13.48 -5.69 0.39
N ARG A 178 -13.52 -4.35 0.31
CA ARG A 178 -12.38 -3.54 -0.13
C ARG A 178 -11.25 -3.67 0.90
N GLY A 179 -10.00 -3.82 0.44
CA GLY A 179 -8.83 -4.08 1.28
C GLY A 179 -8.63 -5.55 1.65
N ALA A 180 -9.66 -6.41 1.55
CA ALA A 180 -9.49 -7.84 1.85
C ALA A 180 -8.61 -8.54 0.82
N GLY A 181 -7.76 -9.47 1.27
CA GLY A 181 -6.90 -10.29 0.40
C GLY A 181 -7.73 -11.05 -0.65
N VAL A 182 -7.26 -11.10 -1.89
CA VAL A 182 -7.98 -11.70 -3.02
C VAL A 182 -7.70 -13.19 -3.09
N THR A 183 -8.78 -13.98 -3.03
CA THR A 183 -8.72 -15.43 -3.26
C THR A 183 -9.61 -15.89 -4.41
N TYR A 184 -10.51 -15.05 -4.91
CA TYR A 184 -11.44 -15.39 -5.99
C TYR A 184 -11.71 -14.21 -6.94
N PRO A 185 -10.72 -13.80 -7.77
CA PRO A 185 -10.92 -12.76 -8.78
C PRO A 185 -11.91 -13.21 -9.86
N LEU A 186 -12.94 -12.41 -10.14
CA LEU A 186 -13.94 -12.67 -11.18
C LEU A 186 -14.16 -11.45 -12.08
N GLY A 187 -14.37 -11.68 -13.37
CA GLY A 187 -14.66 -10.64 -14.36
C GLY A 187 -13.79 -10.74 -15.61
N GLU A 188 -14.02 -9.83 -16.56
CA GLU A 188 -13.21 -9.71 -17.78
C GLU A 188 -11.72 -9.56 -17.42
N HIS A 189 -10.88 -10.39 -18.05
CA HIS A 189 -9.43 -10.53 -17.79
C HIS A 189 -9.01 -10.91 -16.35
N ALA A 190 -9.94 -11.27 -15.47
CA ALA A 190 -9.64 -11.87 -14.17
C ALA A 190 -9.22 -13.34 -14.31
N SER A 191 -8.69 -13.97 -13.25
CA SER A 191 -8.42 -15.41 -13.26
C SER A 191 -9.70 -16.24 -13.47
N ASN A 192 -10.85 -15.73 -13.02
CA ASN A 192 -12.15 -16.39 -13.07
C ASN A 192 -12.20 -17.75 -12.34
N GLU A 193 -11.31 -17.95 -11.37
CA GLU A 193 -11.19 -19.18 -10.58
C GLU A 193 -10.80 -18.88 -9.12
N ARG A 194 -11.06 -19.84 -8.23
CA ARG A 194 -10.65 -19.75 -6.83
C ARG A 194 -9.17 -20.14 -6.73
N CYS A 195 -8.32 -19.20 -6.31
CA CYS A 195 -6.87 -19.38 -6.26
C CYS A 195 -6.46 -20.38 -5.18
N GLU A 196 -5.57 -21.32 -5.51
CA GLU A 196 -5.10 -22.37 -4.60
C GLU A 196 -3.98 -21.86 -3.66
N LEU A 197 -4.38 -21.31 -2.50
CA LEU A 197 -3.46 -20.86 -1.46
C LEU A 197 -3.28 -21.96 -0.40
N ALA A 198 -2.06 -22.48 -0.24
CA ALA A 198 -1.76 -23.65 0.58
C ALA A 198 -1.93 -23.43 2.10
N SER A 199 -1.84 -22.18 2.54
CA SER A 199 -2.11 -21.75 3.92
C SER A 199 -3.60 -21.83 4.29
N GLY A 200 -4.51 -21.76 3.29
CA GLY A 200 -5.93 -21.52 3.50
C GLY A 200 -6.27 -20.09 3.94
N LEU A 201 -5.28 -19.20 4.05
CA LEU A 201 -5.41 -17.79 4.38
C LEU A 201 -5.69 -16.98 3.10
N ARG A 202 -6.00 -15.68 3.25
CA ARG A 202 -6.25 -14.77 2.10
C ARG A 202 -4.97 -14.15 1.52
N TYR A 203 -3.81 -14.67 1.93
CA TYR A 203 -2.48 -14.32 1.46
C TYR A 203 -1.61 -15.57 1.34
N ILE A 204 -0.62 -15.49 0.45
CA ILE A 204 0.37 -16.54 0.21
C ILE A 204 1.42 -16.48 1.32
N THR A 205 1.80 -17.64 1.88
CA THR A 205 2.88 -17.75 2.87
C THR A 205 4.09 -18.48 2.30
N ALA A 206 5.24 -18.36 2.97
CA ALA A 206 6.39 -19.24 2.74
C ALA A 206 5.97 -20.73 2.69
N GLY A 207 6.50 -21.46 1.71
CA GLY A 207 6.16 -22.87 1.47
C GLY A 207 5.00 -23.11 0.48
N GLN A 208 4.41 -22.06 -0.11
CA GLN A 208 3.45 -22.19 -1.20
C GLN A 208 4.03 -22.98 -2.40
N PRO A 209 3.39 -24.09 -2.84
CA PRO A 209 3.75 -24.73 -4.10
C PRO A 209 3.33 -23.84 -5.27
N MET A 210 4.14 -23.81 -6.33
CA MET A 210 3.85 -23.07 -7.58
C MET A 210 3.55 -21.58 -7.31
N LEU A 211 4.41 -20.92 -6.52
CA LEU A 211 4.27 -19.53 -6.10
C LEU A 211 3.92 -18.56 -7.24
N GLU A 212 4.57 -18.69 -8.40
CA GLU A 212 4.30 -17.86 -9.59
C GLU A 212 2.86 -18.02 -10.11
N GLU A 213 2.29 -19.24 -10.06
CA GLU A 213 0.92 -19.53 -10.49
C GLU A 213 -0.08 -19.01 -9.45
N ALA A 214 0.19 -19.20 -8.16
CA ALA A 214 -0.62 -18.67 -7.07
C ALA A 214 -0.69 -17.13 -7.09
N PHE A 215 0.46 -16.46 -7.25
CA PHE A 215 0.51 -15.01 -7.43
C PHE A 215 -0.19 -14.56 -8.71
N THR A 216 0.05 -15.25 -9.83
CA THR A 216 -0.62 -14.97 -11.11
C THR A 216 -2.13 -15.01 -10.99
N CYS A 217 -2.68 -15.95 -10.22
CA CYS A 217 -4.11 -16.01 -9.95
C CYS A 217 -4.58 -14.79 -9.15
N VAL A 218 -4.03 -14.53 -7.96
CA VAL A 218 -4.51 -13.46 -7.07
C VAL A 218 -4.26 -12.04 -7.61
N ALA A 219 -3.22 -11.86 -8.44
CA ALA A 219 -2.89 -10.60 -9.11
C ALA A 219 -3.65 -10.38 -10.44
N SER A 220 -4.44 -11.36 -10.90
CA SER A 220 -5.33 -11.22 -12.06
C SER A 220 -6.69 -10.68 -11.61
N MET A 221 -6.69 -9.41 -11.18
CA MET A 221 -7.85 -8.72 -10.62
C MET A 221 -9.02 -8.56 -11.62
N GLY A 222 -8.70 -8.57 -12.92
CA GLY A 222 -9.62 -8.16 -13.98
C GLY A 222 -9.73 -6.64 -14.11
N ILE A 223 -10.60 -6.19 -15.00
CA ILE A 223 -10.68 -4.79 -15.46
C ILE A 223 -12.06 -4.12 -15.26
N ASN A 224 -12.86 -4.62 -14.32
CA ASN A 224 -14.27 -4.20 -14.11
C ASN A 224 -14.53 -3.56 -12.75
N GLY A 225 -13.47 -3.27 -12.01
CA GLY A 225 -13.53 -2.76 -10.66
C GLY A 225 -13.15 -1.29 -10.58
N ALA A 226 -12.45 -0.95 -9.50
CA ALA A 226 -12.14 0.42 -9.14
C ALA A 226 -10.64 0.72 -9.20
N ASP A 227 -10.38 2.02 -9.19
CA ASP A 227 -9.21 2.69 -8.65
C ASP A 227 -9.28 2.75 -7.10
N GLY A 228 -8.49 3.61 -6.46
CA GLY A 228 -8.41 3.73 -5.00
C GLY A 228 -7.30 2.88 -4.39
N VAL A 229 -6.10 2.87 -4.98
CA VAL A 229 -5.02 1.97 -4.53
C VAL A 229 -4.40 2.41 -3.20
N ALA A 230 -4.30 3.71 -2.92
CA ALA A 230 -3.80 4.20 -1.64
C ALA A 230 -4.77 3.92 -0.49
N GLU A 231 -6.06 4.24 -0.63
CA GLU A 231 -7.09 3.89 0.37
C GLU A 231 -7.16 2.38 0.60
N THR A 232 -7.16 1.58 -0.49
CA THR A 232 -7.17 0.12 -0.38
C THR A 232 -5.94 -0.41 0.38
N THR A 233 -4.78 0.25 0.25
CA THR A 233 -3.58 -0.09 1.02
C THR A 233 -3.83 0.08 2.53
N MET A 234 -4.42 1.21 2.94
CA MET A 234 -4.71 1.47 4.36
C MET A 234 -5.78 0.53 4.91
N LEU A 235 -6.85 0.30 4.14
CA LEU A 235 -7.92 -0.63 4.52
C LEU A 235 -7.39 -2.06 4.72
N ALA A 236 -6.46 -2.50 3.87
CA ALA A 236 -5.87 -3.84 3.95
C ALA A 236 -5.03 -4.08 5.22
N LEU A 237 -4.48 -3.02 5.81
CA LEU A 237 -3.59 -3.05 6.98
C LEU A 237 -4.28 -2.66 8.29
N ALA A 238 -5.50 -2.12 8.24
CA ALA A 238 -6.24 -1.70 9.43
C ALA A 238 -6.71 -2.89 10.28
N ASP A 239 -6.74 -2.72 11.62
CA ASP A 239 -7.21 -3.71 12.62
C ASP A 239 -8.55 -4.39 12.26
N GLU A 240 -9.46 -3.70 11.58
CA GLU A 240 -10.76 -4.25 11.14
C GLU A 240 -10.60 -5.43 10.16
N LEU A 241 -9.52 -5.43 9.35
CA LEU A 241 -9.20 -6.52 8.41
C LEU A 241 -8.03 -7.38 8.87
N ASP A 242 -6.93 -6.81 9.38
CA ASP A 242 -5.74 -7.58 9.78
C ASP A 242 -5.85 -8.17 11.21
N GLY A 243 -6.71 -7.61 12.05
CA GLY A 243 -6.92 -8.06 13.41
C GLY A 243 -7.68 -9.40 13.53
N PRO A 244 -7.80 -9.95 14.76
CA PRO A 244 -8.41 -11.25 15.00
C PRO A 244 -9.87 -11.36 14.52
N GLY A 245 -10.14 -12.31 13.62
CA GLY A 245 -11.42 -12.51 12.95
C GLY A 245 -11.65 -11.64 11.71
N GLY A 246 -10.70 -10.76 11.36
CA GLY A 246 -10.71 -9.97 10.14
C GLY A 246 -10.36 -10.78 8.89
N CYS A 247 -10.58 -10.20 7.71
CA CYS A 247 -10.35 -10.91 6.44
C CYS A 247 -8.87 -11.21 6.14
N ASN A 248 -7.96 -10.40 6.67
CA ASN A 248 -6.53 -10.46 6.44
C ASN A 248 -5.78 -11.03 7.65
N GLU A 249 -6.47 -11.61 8.65
CA GLU A 249 -5.94 -11.96 9.98
C GLU A 249 -4.46 -12.37 10.00
N GLY A 250 -3.64 -11.53 10.63
CA GLY A 250 -2.20 -11.73 10.82
C GLY A 250 -1.35 -11.67 9.56
N PHE A 251 -1.81 -10.98 8.50
CA PHE A 251 -1.00 -10.66 7.33
C PHE A 251 0.17 -9.75 7.73
N LEU A 252 -0.11 -8.67 8.46
CA LEU A 252 0.88 -7.71 8.92
C LEU A 252 1.56 -8.22 10.21
N ARG A 253 2.88 -8.42 10.15
CA ARG A 253 3.67 -8.93 11.28
C ARG A 253 4.53 -7.82 11.86
N ASP A 254 4.47 -7.63 13.18
CA ASP A 254 5.33 -6.67 13.89
C ASP A 254 6.82 -6.87 13.58
N ASP A 255 7.26 -8.13 13.49
CA ASP A 255 8.66 -8.52 13.26
C ASP A 255 9.06 -8.73 11.79
N ALA A 256 8.25 -8.24 10.83
CA ALA A 256 8.55 -8.22 9.39
C ALA A 256 8.63 -6.79 8.83
N LEU A 257 9.41 -6.62 7.75
CA LEU A 257 9.42 -5.40 6.94
C LEU A 257 8.15 -5.35 6.06
N LEU A 258 7.40 -4.25 6.10
CA LEU A 258 6.25 -4.05 5.21
C LEU A 258 6.72 -3.50 3.86
N VAL A 259 6.28 -4.13 2.77
CA VAL A 259 6.57 -3.72 1.39
C VAL A 259 5.25 -3.52 0.66
N VAL A 260 4.96 -2.27 0.32
CA VAL A 260 3.76 -1.91 -0.45
C VAL A 260 4.12 -1.77 -1.92
N VAL A 261 3.34 -2.41 -2.79
CA VAL A 261 3.43 -2.29 -4.25
C VAL A 261 2.08 -1.82 -4.79
N ALA A 262 1.93 -0.50 -4.96
CA ALA A 262 0.70 0.11 -5.46
C ALA A 262 0.79 0.32 -6.98
N ILE A 263 -0.21 -0.14 -7.74
CA ILE A 263 -0.20 -0.10 -9.20
C ILE A 263 -1.55 0.39 -9.74
N GLN A 264 -1.51 1.59 -10.33
CA GLN A 264 -2.64 2.34 -10.89
C GLN A 264 -2.20 2.92 -12.24
N ASP A 265 -3.04 2.99 -13.26
CA ASP A 265 -2.61 3.48 -14.59
C ASP A 265 -3.11 4.87 -14.99
N THR A 266 -3.92 5.47 -14.13
CA THR A 266 -4.40 6.85 -14.19
C THR A 266 -4.03 7.61 -12.90
N TYR A 267 -4.68 8.73 -12.61
CA TYR A 267 -4.67 9.32 -11.26
C TYR A 267 -5.45 8.42 -10.29
N ASP A 268 -5.18 8.52 -8.98
CA ASP A 268 -5.89 7.75 -7.94
C ASP A 268 -7.14 8.49 -7.44
N GLU A 269 -8.08 8.80 -8.34
CA GLU A 269 -9.30 9.56 -8.05
C GLU A 269 -10.30 8.79 -7.14
N GLY A 270 -10.03 7.50 -6.88
CA GLY A 270 -10.87 6.61 -6.06
C GLY A 270 -10.46 6.49 -4.59
N SER A 271 -9.33 7.08 -4.17
CA SER A 271 -8.85 7.04 -2.78
C SER A 271 -9.40 8.21 -1.97
N GLU A 272 -9.84 7.94 -0.73
CA GLU A 272 -10.08 8.99 0.27
C GLU A 272 -8.80 9.32 1.05
N GLY A 273 -8.69 10.57 1.56
CA GLY A 273 -7.54 11.06 2.31
C GLY A 273 -6.55 11.86 1.45
N THR A 274 -5.35 12.07 1.98
CA THR A 274 -4.23 12.77 1.31
C THR A 274 -2.96 11.92 1.35
N ALA A 275 -1.97 12.30 0.54
CA ALA A 275 -0.64 11.69 0.55
C ALA A 275 0.03 11.68 1.94
N GLU A 276 -0.19 12.73 2.75
CA GLU A 276 0.22 12.78 4.15
C GLU A 276 -0.53 11.78 5.03
N ASP A 277 -1.85 11.66 4.89
CA ASP A 277 -2.65 10.69 5.67
C ASP A 277 -2.22 9.25 5.35
N TRP A 278 -1.96 8.93 4.07
CA TRP A 278 -1.51 7.61 3.63
C TRP A 278 -0.07 7.29 4.08
N ARG A 279 0.82 8.30 4.17
CA ARG A 279 2.14 8.15 4.79
C ARG A 279 1.97 7.81 6.27
N ASP A 280 1.21 8.63 7.01
CA ASP A 280 1.10 8.49 8.47
C ASP A 280 0.44 7.17 8.85
N ALA A 281 -0.56 6.70 8.12
CA ALA A 281 -1.20 5.40 8.33
C ALA A 281 -0.25 4.21 8.07
N LEU A 282 0.62 4.26 7.05
CA LEU A 282 1.64 3.21 6.85
C LEU A 282 2.66 3.16 7.99
N VAL A 283 3.09 4.34 8.46
CA VAL A 283 4.08 4.45 9.56
C VAL A 283 3.45 4.04 10.89
N GLU A 284 2.18 4.38 11.14
CA GLU A 284 1.40 3.93 12.31
C GLU A 284 1.19 2.41 12.31
N ALA A 285 0.89 1.80 11.15
CA ALA A 285 0.78 0.35 10.99
C ALA A 285 2.10 -0.40 11.33
N LYS A 286 3.24 0.28 11.32
CA LYS A 286 4.54 -0.24 11.81
C LYS A 286 4.99 0.41 13.13
N GLY A 287 4.05 0.81 13.99
CA GLY A 287 4.33 1.28 15.35
C GLY A 287 5.03 2.64 15.44
N GLY A 288 5.01 3.42 14.36
CA GLY A 288 5.74 4.68 14.24
C GLY A 288 7.10 4.57 13.55
N ASP A 289 7.51 3.38 13.09
CA ASP A 289 8.78 3.15 12.41
C ASP A 289 8.65 3.29 10.87
N ALA A 290 9.16 4.40 10.32
CA ALA A 290 9.19 4.63 8.88
C ALA A 290 10.29 3.83 8.14
N ASP A 291 11.30 3.32 8.85
CA ASP A 291 12.33 2.44 8.27
C ASP A 291 11.84 0.98 8.18
N ALA A 292 10.71 0.67 8.81
CA ALA A 292 10.00 -0.60 8.69
C ALA A 292 9.10 -0.73 7.45
N VAL A 293 9.01 0.31 6.61
CA VAL A 293 8.15 0.35 5.42
C VAL A 293 8.97 0.67 4.16
N VAL A 294 8.74 -0.09 3.09
CA VAL A 294 9.23 0.21 1.73
C VAL A 294 8.04 0.36 0.79
N LEU A 295 8.02 1.44 0.00
CA LEU A 295 6.93 1.75 -0.93
C LEU A 295 7.40 1.76 -2.39
N LEU A 296 6.83 0.90 -3.23
CA LEU A 296 6.93 1.00 -4.69
C LEU A 296 5.57 1.41 -5.25
N VAL A 297 5.49 2.61 -5.82
CA VAL A 297 4.33 3.03 -6.61
C VAL A 297 4.68 2.93 -8.08
N ILE A 298 3.84 2.28 -8.87
CA ILE A 298 3.92 2.28 -10.34
C ILE A 298 2.67 2.98 -10.87
N SER A 299 2.82 4.20 -11.38
CA SER A 299 1.70 5.02 -11.86
C SER A 299 2.02 5.82 -13.12
N THR A 300 1.04 6.57 -13.63
CA THR A 300 1.24 7.54 -14.71
C THR A 300 2.28 8.59 -14.29
N ASP A 301 3.20 8.92 -15.20
CA ASP A 301 4.30 9.86 -14.99
C ASP A 301 4.19 11.10 -15.88
N ILE A 302 2.97 11.45 -16.31
CA ILE A 302 2.70 12.58 -17.21
C ILE A 302 2.98 13.97 -16.59
N ASP A 303 3.14 14.04 -15.28
CA ASP A 303 3.62 15.21 -14.54
C ASP A 303 5.15 15.39 -14.61
N ASP A 304 5.90 14.39 -15.07
CA ASP A 304 7.35 14.42 -15.25
C ASP A 304 7.74 14.71 -16.73
N PRO A 305 8.49 15.79 -17.04
CA PRO A 305 8.93 16.09 -18.40
C PRO A 305 9.91 15.08 -19.01
N VAL A 306 10.46 14.14 -18.22
CA VAL A 306 11.24 12.99 -18.71
C VAL A 306 10.52 11.64 -18.57
N GLY A 307 9.23 11.66 -18.20
CA GLY A 307 8.38 10.48 -18.08
C GLY A 307 8.11 9.75 -19.40
N LEU A 308 7.64 8.49 -19.30
CA LEU A 308 7.38 7.61 -20.43
C LEU A 308 5.94 7.69 -20.95
N CYS A 309 4.97 8.18 -20.15
CA CYS A 309 3.58 8.34 -20.55
C CYS A 309 3.31 9.57 -21.44
N GLY A 310 4.34 10.38 -21.74
CA GLY A 310 4.21 11.72 -22.28
C GLY A 310 4.31 12.76 -21.18
N TYR A 311 4.07 14.04 -21.49
CA TYR A 311 4.13 15.13 -20.50
C TYR A 311 2.95 16.09 -20.68
N ASP A 312 2.20 16.31 -19.61
CA ASP A 312 1.11 17.28 -19.50
C ASP A 312 1.29 18.12 -18.21
N PRO A 313 1.84 19.35 -18.31
CA PRO A 313 2.24 20.13 -17.15
C PRO A 313 1.06 20.71 -16.36
N GLY A 314 1.17 20.64 -15.03
CA GLY A 314 0.30 21.38 -14.11
C GLY A 314 -0.81 20.55 -13.46
N VAL A 315 -0.70 19.22 -13.48
CA VAL A 315 -1.47 18.32 -12.63
C VAL A 315 -0.56 17.82 -11.50
N GLU A 316 -1.03 17.92 -10.27
CA GLU A 316 -0.37 17.31 -9.10
C GLU A 316 -0.86 15.86 -8.97
N HIS A 317 0.07 14.91 -8.83
CA HIS A 317 -0.23 13.50 -8.83
C HIS A 317 0.00 12.94 -7.41
N GLU A 318 -1.07 12.79 -6.61
CA GLU A 318 -0.98 12.51 -5.17
C GLU A 318 -0.20 11.23 -4.83
N LEU A 319 -0.28 10.19 -5.67
CA LEU A 319 0.53 8.97 -5.55
C LEU A 319 2.04 9.24 -5.71
N ARG A 320 2.44 10.27 -6.47
CA ARG A 320 3.84 10.72 -6.55
C ARG A 320 4.20 11.48 -5.27
N THR A 321 3.36 12.42 -4.83
CA THR A 321 3.53 13.12 -3.56
C THR A 321 3.69 12.14 -2.39
N TRP A 322 2.89 11.08 -2.33
CA TRP A 322 2.98 10.00 -1.34
C TRP A 322 4.32 9.26 -1.42
N THR A 323 4.79 8.97 -2.64
CA THR A 323 6.10 8.35 -2.85
C THR A 323 7.25 9.27 -2.42
N GLU A 324 7.17 10.57 -2.71
CA GLU A 324 8.16 11.57 -2.31
C GLU A 324 8.20 11.76 -0.79
N LEU A 325 7.03 11.76 -0.13
CA LEU A 325 6.89 11.83 1.33
C LEU A 325 7.43 10.59 2.06
N MET A 326 7.50 9.44 1.39
CA MET A 326 8.05 8.19 1.92
C MET A 326 9.54 7.99 1.58
N GLN A 327 10.20 8.94 0.93
CA GLN A 327 11.64 8.84 0.66
C GLN A 327 12.49 8.97 1.96
N PRO A 328 13.61 8.23 2.07
CA PRO A 328 14.31 7.49 1.01
C PRO A 328 13.78 6.07 0.75
N ASN A 329 12.77 5.62 1.48
CA ASN A 329 12.29 4.23 1.50
C ASN A 329 11.24 3.96 0.41
N ALA A 330 11.27 4.75 -0.67
CA ALA A 330 10.23 4.74 -1.68
C ALA A 330 10.74 4.98 -3.10
N LEU A 331 10.08 4.34 -4.07
CA LEU A 331 10.40 4.38 -5.50
C LEU A 331 9.14 4.65 -6.32
N PHE A 332 9.27 5.53 -7.31
CA PHE A 332 8.24 5.77 -8.32
C PHE A 332 8.64 5.12 -9.64
N GLY A 333 7.78 4.26 -10.17
CA GLY A 333 7.92 3.61 -11.48
C GLY A 333 6.86 4.11 -12.47
N SER A 334 7.22 4.15 -13.75
CA SER A 334 6.29 4.52 -14.82
C SER A 334 5.42 3.34 -15.20
N ILE A 335 4.09 3.51 -15.14
CA ILE A 335 3.13 2.53 -15.65
C ILE A 335 3.25 2.33 -17.17
N CYS A 336 3.85 3.29 -17.89
CA CYS A 336 4.04 3.23 -19.34
C CYS A 336 5.26 2.40 -19.77
N ALA A 337 6.22 2.13 -18.86
CA ALA A 337 7.36 1.25 -19.10
C ALA A 337 6.97 -0.10 -19.71
N GLU A 338 7.79 -0.66 -20.61
CA GLU A 338 7.46 -1.90 -21.35
C GLU A 338 7.28 -3.11 -20.43
N GLY A 339 7.95 -3.11 -19.26
CA GLY A 339 7.76 -4.01 -18.13
C GLY A 339 8.27 -3.36 -16.84
N TYR A 340 8.11 -4.02 -15.69
CA TYR A 340 8.40 -3.44 -14.37
C TYR A 340 9.62 -4.02 -13.67
N SER A 341 10.37 -4.91 -14.35
CA SER A 341 11.46 -5.69 -13.75
C SER A 341 12.58 -4.83 -13.18
N ASP A 342 12.90 -3.69 -13.80
CA ASP A 342 13.92 -2.76 -13.32
C ASP A 342 13.48 -2.05 -12.02
N TYR A 343 12.20 -1.69 -11.91
CA TYR A 343 11.63 -1.12 -10.68
C TYR A 343 11.60 -2.14 -9.54
N PHE A 344 11.21 -3.39 -9.84
CA PHE A 344 11.26 -4.49 -8.88
C PHE A 344 12.69 -4.84 -8.44
N ALA A 345 13.68 -4.78 -9.34
CA ALA A 345 15.09 -4.97 -8.98
C ALA A 345 15.60 -3.86 -8.05
N ALA A 346 15.25 -2.60 -8.33
CA ALA A 346 15.57 -1.47 -7.46
C ALA A 346 14.88 -1.59 -6.08
N ALA A 347 13.60 -2.01 -6.06
CA ALA A 347 12.88 -2.28 -4.82
C ALA A 347 13.50 -3.44 -4.04
N ALA A 348 13.96 -4.52 -4.69
CA ALA A 348 14.60 -5.64 -4.01
C ALA A 348 15.91 -5.25 -3.29
N GLU A 349 16.75 -4.40 -3.90
CA GLU A 349 17.95 -3.88 -3.22
C GLU A 349 17.58 -2.90 -2.08
N MET A 350 16.50 -2.12 -2.21
CA MET A 350 15.98 -1.28 -1.13
C MET A 350 15.44 -2.11 0.04
N ILE A 351 14.65 -3.15 -0.22
CA ILE A 351 14.12 -4.10 0.78
C ILE A 351 15.27 -4.77 1.55
N LYS A 352 16.33 -5.17 0.86
CA LYS A 352 17.54 -5.72 1.46
C LYS A 352 18.27 -4.70 2.34
N SER A 353 18.44 -3.47 1.87
CA SER A 353 19.00 -2.36 2.67
C SER A 353 18.21 -2.13 3.95
N GLN A 354 16.87 -2.06 3.86
CA GLN A 354 16.04 -1.76 5.03
C GLN A 354 15.86 -2.95 5.96
N CYS A 355 15.90 -4.18 5.45
CA CYS A 355 15.97 -5.37 6.30
C CYS A 355 17.20 -5.36 7.22
N ASP A 356 18.35 -4.84 6.78
CA ASP A 356 19.59 -4.79 7.58
C ASP A 356 19.52 -3.78 8.75
N VAL A 357 18.68 -2.74 8.66
CA VAL A 357 18.53 -1.69 9.70
C VAL A 357 17.23 -1.77 10.49
N PHE A 358 16.20 -2.43 9.96
CA PHE A 358 14.90 -2.63 10.58
C PHE A 358 15.02 -3.18 12.01
N VAL A 359 14.28 -2.57 12.94
CA VAL A 359 14.18 -3.03 14.33
C VAL A 359 12.81 -3.69 14.52
N PRO A 360 12.75 -5.01 14.78
CA PRO A 360 11.51 -5.68 15.15
C PRO A 360 10.85 -5.03 16.37
N GLN A 361 9.56 -4.75 16.26
CA GLN A 361 8.72 -4.17 17.33
C GLN A 361 8.15 -5.28 18.24
#